data_AF-A0A650CHS8-F1
#
_entry.id   AF-A0A650CHS8-F1
#
_cell.length_a   1.000
_cell.length_b   1.000
_cell.length_c   1.000
_cell.angle_alpha   90.00
_cell.angle_beta   90.00
_cell.angle_gamma   90.00
#
_symmetry.space_group_name_H-M   'P 1'
#
loop_
_entity.id
_entity.type
_entity.pdbx_description
1 polymer ?
#
loop_
_entity_poly.entity_id
_entity_poly.type
_entity_poly.pdbx_seq_one_letter_code
_entity_poly.pdbx_strand_id
1 'polypeptide(L)' 'MVDPKIVIKLLENRPRPRGSKISDEDLKRLAKLGEENMKLLEELGCWKIEGYVIYYKTGCLGNYFQE' A
#
# COMPACT_ATOMS: atom_id res chain seq x y z
N MET A 1 14.39 39.79 -1.58
CA MET A 1 13.89 38.48 -1.12
C MET A 1 13.22 37.81 -2.31
N VAL A 2 13.50 36.53 -2.58
CA VAL A 2 12.91 35.83 -3.72
C VAL A 2 11.44 35.52 -3.41
N ASP A 3 10.55 35.76 -4.37
CA ASP A 3 9.11 35.47 -4.23
C ASP A 3 8.91 33.97 -3.94
N PRO A 4 8.24 33.61 -2.83
CA PRO A 4 7.94 32.22 -2.49
C PRO A 4 7.26 31.43 -3.62
N LYS A 5 6.45 32.07 -4.47
CA LYS A 5 5.80 31.42 -5.62
C LYS A 5 6.81 30.94 -6.66
N ILE A 6 7.90 31.67 -6.86
CA ILE A 6 8.97 31.29 -7.79
C ILE A 6 9.70 30.06 -7.24
N VAL A 7 9.97 30.04 -5.93
CA VAL A 7 10.61 28.90 -5.24
C VAL A 7 9.74 27.65 -5.34
N ILE A 8 8.43 27.75 -5.07
CA ILE A 8 7.49 26.63 -5.18
C ILE A 8 7.46 26.07 -6.61
N LYS A 9 7.33 26.95 -7.61
CA LYS A 9 7.29 26.54 -9.03
C LYS A 9 8.59 25.86 -9.48
N LEU A 10 9.74 26.26 -8.94
CA LEU A 10 11.03 25.60 -9.20
C LEU A 10 11.12 24.21 -8.53
N LEU A 11 10.53 24.05 -7.35
CA LEU A 11 10.49 22.77 -6.63
C LEU A 11 9.50 21.77 -7.24
N GLU A 12 8.39 22.26 -7.79
CA GLU A 12 7.40 21.44 -8.51
C GLU A 12 7.93 20.98 -9.88
N ASN A 13 8.62 21.87 -10.61
CA ASN A 13 9.18 21.57 -11.93
C ASN A 13 10.51 20.81 -11.89
N ARG A 14 11.11 20.63 -10.70
CA ARG A 14 12.29 19.78 -10.58
C ARG A 14 11.90 18.37 -11.04
N PRO A 15 12.63 17.76 -11.99
CA PRO A 15 12.43 16.36 -12.33
C PRO A 15 12.74 15.54 -11.08
N ARG A 16 11.69 15.17 -10.34
CA ARG A 16 11.81 14.18 -9.29
C ARG A 16 12.14 12.88 -10.02
N PRO A 17 13.23 12.17 -9.67
CA PRO A 17 13.32 10.78 -10.06
C PRO A 17 12.11 10.10 -9.42
N ARG A 18 11.02 9.92 -10.19
CA ARG A 18 10.02 8.92 -9.87
C ARG A 18 10.72 7.59 -10.09
N GLY A 19 11.58 7.21 -9.16
CA GLY A 19 12.34 5.96 -9.14
C GLY A 19 11.48 4.75 -8.86
N SER A 20 10.18 4.84 -9.14
CA SER A 20 9.32 3.69 -9.23
C SER A 20 9.51 3.11 -10.63
N LYS A 21 10.31 2.06 -10.75
CA LYS A 21 10.30 1.19 -11.96
C LYS A 21 8.97 0.45 -12.13
N ILE A 22 8.04 0.62 -11.19
CA ILE A 22 6.72 -0.01 -11.15
C ILE A 22 5.80 0.85 -12.00
N SER A 23 5.23 0.23 -13.04
CA SER A 23 4.26 0.86 -13.92
C SER A 23 2.91 1.03 -13.20
N ASP A 24 2.05 1.89 -13.74
CA ASP A 24 0.67 2.02 -13.24
C ASP A 24 -0.10 0.69 -13.30
N GLU A 25 0.25 -0.17 -14.26
CA GLU A 25 -0.33 -1.51 -14.40
C GLU A 25 0.13 -2.45 -13.29
N ASP A 26 1.41 -2.38 -12.90
CA ASP A 26 1.93 -3.12 -11.76
C ASP A 26 1.29 -2.66 -10.44
N LEU A 27 1.04 -1.36 -10.28
CA LEU A 27 0.31 -0.81 -9.13
C LEU A 27 -1.12 -1.34 -9.06
N LYS A 28 -1.84 -1.38 -10.19
CA LYS A 28 -3.19 -1.96 -10.27
C LYS A 28 -3.18 -3.44 -9.92
N ARG A 29 -2.16 -4.19 -10.38
CA ARG A 29 -1.99 -5.60 -10.06
C ARG A 29 -1.73 -5.82 -8.56
N LEU A 30 -0.88 -5.00 -7.95
CA LEU A 30 -0.63 -5.05 -6.51
C LEU A 30 -1.88 -4.73 -5.70
N ALA A 31 -2.67 -3.75 -6.11
CA ALA A 31 -3.94 -3.43 -5.46
C ALA A 31 -4.89 -4.63 -5.50
N LYS A 32 -5.04 -5.27 -6.67
CA LYS A 32 -5.88 -6.46 -6.82
C LYS A 32 -5.42 -7.62 -5.94
N LEU A 33 -4.12 -7.89 -5.89
CA LEU A 33 -3.54 -8.90 -5.00
C LEU A 33 -3.77 -8.56 -3.53
N GLY A 34 -3.72 -7.29 -3.16
CA GLY A 34 -4.07 -6.81 -1.83
C GLY A 34 -5.52 -7.14 -1.45
N GLU A 35 -6.48 -6.89 -2.35
CA GLU A 35 -7.89 -7.22 -2.15
C GLU A 35 -8.12 -8.73 -1.98
N GLU A 36 -7.48 -9.54 -2.84
CA GLU A 36 -7.55 -11.01 -2.78
C GLU A 36 -6.97 -11.54 -1.47
N ASN A 37 -5.84 -11.01 -1.02
CA ASN A 37 -5.22 -11.38 0.26
C ASN A 37 -6.11 -11.02 1.45
N MET A 38 -6.80 -9.87 1.41
CA MET A 38 -7.70 -9.45 2.48
C MET A 38 -8.91 -10.39 2.58
N LYS A 39 -9.49 -10.82 1.46
CA LYS A 39 -10.54 -11.85 1.44
C LYS A 39 -10.04 -13.17 2.00
N LEU A 40 -8.87 -13.63 1.56
CA LEU A 40 -8.27 -14.88 2.05
C LEU A 40 -8.04 -14.85 3.57
N LEU A 41 -7.53 -13.74 4.08
CA LEU A 41 -7.35 -13.56 5.53
C LEU A 41 -8.69 -13.60 6.28
N GLU A 42 -9.77 -13.11 5.68
CA GLU A 42 -11.11 -13.10 6.28
C GLU A 42 -11.66 -14.54 6.35
N GLU A 43 -11.55 -15.29 5.25
CA GLU A 43 -11.93 -16.71 5.16
C GLU A 43 -11.15 -17.58 6.15
N LEU A 44 -9.86 -17.29 6.35
CA LEU A 44 -9.01 -17.98 7.33
C LEU A 44 -9.27 -17.54 8.77
N GLY A 45 -10.12 -16.53 9.00
CA GLY A 45 -10.36 -15.96 10.33
C GLY A 45 -9.10 -15.35 10.96
N CYS A 46 -8.16 -14.91 10.11
CA CYS A 46 -6.92 -14.23 10.49
C CYS A 46 -7.15 -12.78 10.87
N TRP A 47 -8.19 -12.18 10.33
CA TRP A 47 -8.67 -10.86 10.72
C TRP A 47 -10.20 -10.83 10.67
N LYS A 48 -10.78 -9.91 11.43
CA LYS A 48 -12.22 -9.62 11.42
C LYS A 48 -12.42 -8.12 11.61
N ILE A 49 -13.52 -7.61 11.07
CA ILE A 49 -13.95 -6.23 11.25
C ILE A 49 -15.19 -6.24 12.14
N GLU A 50 -15.14 -5.54 13.27
CA GLU A 50 -16.30 -5.31 14.13
C GLU A 50 -16.52 -3.80 14.23
N GLY A 51 -17.51 -3.30 13.47
CA GLY A 51 -17.77 -1.86 13.34
C GLY A 51 -16.60 -1.14 12.66
N TYR A 52 -15.87 -0.34 13.42
CA TYR A 52 -14.69 0.41 12.96
C TYR A 52 -13.35 -0.18 13.44
N VAL A 53 -13.39 -1.31 14.14
CA VAL A 53 -12.20 -1.93 14.74
C VAL A 53 -11.78 -3.13 13.91
N ILE A 54 -10.50 -3.16 13.56
CA ILE A 54 -9.87 -4.28 12.85
C ILE A 54 -9.12 -5.13 13.87
N TYR A 55 -9.54 -6.37 14.03
CA TYR A 55 -8.83 -7.37 14.83
C TYR A 55 -8.02 -8.23 13.88
N TYR A 56 -6.71 -8.36 14.10
CA TYR A 56 -5.85 -9.24 13.32
C TYR A 56 -5.01 -10.11 14.25
N LYS A 57 -4.84 -11.39 13.89
CA LYS A 57 -3.98 -12.33 14.59
C LYS A 57 -2.57 -12.24 14.03
N THR A 58 -1.64 -11.69 14.81
CA THR A 58 -0.20 -11.73 14.50
C THR A 58 0.25 -13.19 14.34
N GLY A 59 0.89 -13.52 13.23
CA GLY A 59 1.36 -14.88 12.96
C GLY A 59 0.30 -15.85 12.42
N CYS A 60 -0.90 -15.38 12.02
CA CYS A 60 -1.95 -16.26 11.49
C CYS A 60 -1.51 -17.09 10.27
N LEU A 61 -0.77 -16.47 9.35
CA LEU A 61 -0.19 -17.16 8.19
C LEU A 61 1.13 -17.89 8.51
N GLY A 62 1.66 -17.74 9.73
CA GLY A 62 2.95 -18.33 10.14
C GLY A 62 2.93 -19.86 10.12
N ASN A 63 1.76 -20.49 10.26
CA ASN A 63 1.59 -21.94 10.14
C ASN A 63 1.32 -22.41 8.70
N TYR A 64 1.00 -21.49 7.77
CA TYR A 64 0.71 -21.82 6.37
C TYR A 64 1.98 -21.94 5.51
N PHE A 65 3.09 -21.36 5.98
CA PHE A 65 4.38 -21.33 5.29
C PHE A 65 5.50 -21.95 6.14
N GLN A 66 5.19 -22.93 6.99
CA GLN A 66 6.23 -23.73 7.63
C GLN A 66 6.90 -24.60 6.54
N GLU A 67 8.15 -24.27 6.21
CA GLU A 67 9.06 -25.10 5.40
C GLU A 67 9.33 -26.46 6.06
#